data_AF-A0A537KIJ5-F1
#
_entry.id   AF-A0A537KIJ5-F1
#
_cell.length_a   1.000
_cell.length_b   1.000
_cell.length_c   1.000
_cell.angle_alpha   90.00
_cell.angle_beta   90.00
_cell.angle_gamma   90.00
#
_symmetry.space_group_name_H-M   'P 1'
#
loop_
_entity.id
_entity.type
_entity.pdbx_description
1 polymer ?
#
loop_
_entity_poly.entity_id
_entity_poly.type
_entity_poly.pdbx_seq_one_letter_code
_entity_poly.pdbx_strand_id
1 'polypeptide(L)'
;MKYSAIILSTLTVLLFSCMKEPSLLSDTDPATSNSPKTPTYLPVSKSILVDASKDGGVWWFPQGPSTGYSATNPHQGTALADYFRNLGYQVDELPRGAIITTELLDRYSKVIRPSAFFSYSPEEIKAYTSFLNRPSSLLLASDHMMNTVNDQLSASLGLMFEGAYNGPITSFQPHAITSGVASLDYIAGSVLKSWDPSKITVLGYQAQGVAAMGIVHHPSSRIFFIGDANGIELVPQPFISNLNSWLFK
;
A
#
# COMPACT_ATOMS: atom_id res chain seq x y z
N MET A 1 -39.05 -27.02 -20.64
CA MET A 1 -38.25 -25.89 -21.18
C MET A 1 -38.22 -24.81 -20.12
N LYS A 2 -37.08 -24.56 -19.49
CA LYS A 2 -36.90 -23.49 -18.49
C LYS A 2 -35.98 -22.44 -19.11
N TYR A 3 -36.51 -21.24 -19.33
CA TYR A 3 -35.76 -20.10 -19.87
C TYR A 3 -34.91 -19.49 -18.74
N SER A 4 -33.60 -19.43 -18.95
CA SER A 4 -32.68 -18.65 -18.12
C SER A 4 -32.65 -17.22 -18.64
N ALA A 5 -33.01 -16.26 -17.79
CA ALA A 5 -32.86 -14.84 -18.09
C ALA A 5 -31.44 -14.39 -17.70
N ILE A 6 -30.64 -14.04 -18.70
CA ILE A 6 -29.34 -13.40 -18.53
C ILE A 6 -29.63 -11.89 -18.42
N ILE A 7 -29.42 -11.31 -17.24
CA ILE A 7 -29.48 -9.86 -17.04
C ILE A 7 -28.07 -9.32 -17.28
N LEU A 8 -27.88 -8.71 -18.45
CA LEU A 8 -26.66 -7.99 -18.82
C LEU A 8 -26.78 -6.56 -18.28
N SER A 9 -26.09 -6.26 -17.17
CA SER A 9 -26.02 -4.90 -16.63
C SER A 9 -24.89 -4.13 -17.32
N THR A 10 -25.25 -3.16 -18.16
CA THR A 10 -24.30 -2.26 -18.82
C THR A 10 -23.97 -1.07 -17.91
N LEU A 11 -22.76 -1.05 -17.36
CA LEU A 11 -22.19 0.08 -16.62
C LEU A 11 -21.81 1.18 -17.61
N THR A 12 -22.49 2.33 -17.53
CA THR A 12 -22.20 3.50 -18.37
C THR A 12 -21.33 4.47 -17.59
N VAL A 13 -20.06 4.61 -17.96
CA VAL A 13 -19.14 5.59 -17.38
C VAL A 13 -19.25 6.88 -18.17
N LEU A 14 -19.82 7.93 -17.57
CA LEU A 14 -19.86 9.28 -18.14
C LEU A 14 -18.56 10.01 -17.80
N LEU A 15 -17.70 10.20 -18.80
CA LEU A 15 -16.51 11.04 -18.70
C LEU A 15 -16.89 12.50 -19.03
N PHE A 16 -17.00 13.35 -18.01
CA PHE A 16 -17.06 14.80 -18.21
C PHE A 16 -15.63 15.35 -18.29
N SER A 17 -15.16 15.61 -19.51
CA SER A 17 -13.93 16.41 -19.73
C SER A 17 -14.29 17.89 -19.72
N CYS A 18 -13.83 18.61 -18.69
CA CYS A 18 -13.90 20.06 -18.64
C CYS A 18 -12.63 20.61 -19.31
N MET A 19 -12.74 21.06 -20.57
CA MET A 19 -11.63 21.75 -21.24
C MET A 19 -11.54 23.19 -20.73
N LYS A 20 -10.42 23.52 -20.08
CA LYS A 20 -10.06 24.88 -19.67
C LYS A 20 -9.21 25.50 -20.78
N GLU A 21 -9.63 26.67 -21.28
CA GLU A 21 -8.87 27.46 -22.26
C GLU A 21 -7.49 27.88 -21.72
N PRO A 22 -6.43 27.85 -22.56
CA PRO A 22 -5.14 28.42 -22.22
C PRO A 22 -5.16 29.95 -22.43
N SER A 23 -5.01 30.69 -21.34
CA SER A 23 -4.72 32.12 -21.37
C SER A 23 -3.23 32.35 -21.63
N LEU A 24 -2.90 32.98 -22.76
CA LEU A 24 -1.60 33.56 -23.08
C LEU A 24 -1.34 34.78 -22.17
N LEU A 25 -0.29 34.73 -21.34
CA LEU A 25 0.22 35.90 -20.63
C LEU A 25 1.76 35.99 -20.76
N SER A 26 2.14 36.96 -21.60
CA SER A 26 3.25 37.91 -21.54
C SER A 26 4.44 37.63 -20.60
N ASP A 27 5.60 37.51 -21.24
CA ASP A 27 6.95 37.50 -20.68
C ASP A 27 7.32 38.82 -19.98
N THR A 28 7.91 38.73 -18.79
CA THR A 28 8.90 39.70 -18.29
C THR A 28 9.73 39.03 -17.19
N ASP A 29 10.89 38.51 -17.57
CA ASP A 29 11.86 37.85 -16.68
C ASP A 29 12.73 38.88 -15.93
N PRO A 30 12.73 38.89 -14.57
CA PRO A 30 13.84 39.42 -13.80
C PRO A 30 14.88 38.30 -13.56
N ALA A 31 16.14 38.61 -13.89
CA ALA A 31 17.31 37.75 -13.78
C ALA A 31 17.33 36.88 -12.49
N THR A 32 17.20 35.57 -12.67
CA THR A 32 17.32 34.57 -11.61
C THR A 32 18.77 34.13 -11.46
N SER A 33 19.27 34.27 -10.23
CA SER A 33 20.57 33.79 -9.78
C SER A 33 20.65 32.26 -9.88
N ASN A 34 21.45 31.77 -10.83
CA ASN A 34 21.70 30.35 -11.10
C ASN A 34 22.70 29.70 -10.11
N SER A 35 22.56 29.96 -8.80
CA SER A 35 23.30 29.18 -7.82
C SER A 35 22.67 27.79 -7.70
N PRO A 36 23.42 26.69 -7.94
CA PRO A 36 22.90 25.34 -7.80
C PRO A 36 22.38 25.15 -6.37
N LYS A 37 21.05 25.05 -6.20
CA LYS A 37 20.47 24.70 -4.91
C LYS A 37 20.97 23.31 -4.55
N THR A 38 21.75 23.22 -3.48
CA THR A 38 22.14 21.93 -2.90
C THR A 38 20.87 21.13 -2.62
N PRO A 39 20.75 19.89 -3.13
CA PRO A 39 19.56 19.08 -2.90
C PRO A 39 19.35 18.94 -1.40
N THR A 40 18.23 19.46 -0.92
CA THR A 40 17.86 19.38 0.49
C THR A 40 17.35 17.96 0.72
N TYR A 41 18.25 17.06 1.13
CA TYR A 41 17.87 15.71 1.49
C TYR A 41 17.01 15.77 2.76
N LEU A 42 15.76 15.31 2.64
CA LEU A 42 14.90 15.11 3.81
C LEU A 42 15.51 14.01 4.70
N PRO A 43 15.31 14.08 6.03
CA PRO A 43 15.78 13.03 6.91
C PRO A 43 15.12 11.70 6.53
N VAL A 44 15.85 10.58 6.66
CA VAL A 44 15.35 9.22 6.36
C VAL A 44 14.05 8.88 7.10
N SER A 45 13.82 9.51 8.26
CA SER A 45 12.58 9.42 9.03
C SER A 45 11.35 10.02 8.33
N LYS A 46 11.55 10.82 7.28
CA LYS A 46 10.50 11.43 6.46
C LYS A 46 10.37 10.81 5.06
N SER A 47 11.10 9.75 4.77
CA SER A 47 11.01 9.06 3.47
C SER A 47 10.25 7.74 3.59
N ILE A 48 9.25 7.57 2.73
CA ILE A 48 8.46 6.36 2.55
C ILE A 48 8.78 5.80 1.15
N LEU A 49 9.11 4.51 1.10
CA LEU A 49 9.15 3.75 -0.13
C LEU A 49 7.83 3.00 -0.30
N VAL A 50 7.17 3.15 -1.44
CA VAL A 50 6.15 2.19 -1.87
C VAL A 50 6.80 1.15 -2.76
N ASP A 51 6.95 -0.07 -2.24
CA ASP A 51 7.46 -1.21 -2.99
C ASP A 51 6.33 -1.88 -3.78
N ALA A 52 6.01 -1.31 -4.93
CA ALA A 52 5.14 -1.93 -5.92
C ALA A 52 5.95 -2.71 -6.99
N SER A 53 7.18 -3.13 -6.65
CA SER A 53 8.05 -3.84 -7.60
C SER A 53 7.51 -5.23 -7.98
N LYS A 54 6.75 -5.85 -7.08
CA LYS A 54 6.09 -7.15 -7.29
C LYS A 54 4.57 -7.02 -7.45
N ASP A 55 4.04 -5.80 -7.61
CA ASP A 55 2.61 -5.53 -7.73
C ASP A 55 1.96 -6.35 -8.87
N GLY A 56 0.76 -6.89 -8.60
CA GLY A 56 -0.06 -7.65 -9.57
C GLY A 56 -0.98 -6.80 -10.42
N GLY A 57 -1.16 -5.53 -10.07
CA GLY A 57 -2.05 -4.60 -10.75
C GLY A 57 -3.08 -4.03 -9.81
N VAL A 58 -2.76 -3.95 -8.51
CA VAL A 58 -3.58 -3.27 -7.52
C VAL A 58 -3.04 -1.86 -7.35
N TRP A 59 -1.75 -1.71 -7.06
CA TRP A 59 -1.17 -0.39 -6.84
C TRP A 59 -1.15 0.49 -8.09
N TRP A 60 -0.73 -0.11 -9.21
CA TRP A 60 -0.46 0.60 -10.46
C TRP A 60 -1.66 0.73 -11.40
N PHE A 61 -2.79 0.07 -11.14
CA PHE A 61 -3.94 0.15 -12.04
C PHE A 61 -4.44 1.59 -12.21
N PRO A 62 -4.76 2.07 -13.43
CA PRO A 62 -4.89 1.33 -14.69
C PRO A 62 -3.59 1.24 -15.52
N GLN A 63 -2.45 1.67 -14.98
CA GLN A 63 -1.17 1.59 -15.66
C GLN A 63 -0.71 0.13 -15.82
N GLY A 64 0.02 -0.13 -16.90
CA GLY A 64 0.54 -1.46 -17.21
C GLY A 64 1.82 -1.41 -18.05
N PRO A 65 2.35 -2.58 -18.45
CA PRO A 65 3.61 -2.64 -19.18
C PRO A 65 3.62 -1.84 -20.48
N SER A 66 2.47 -1.68 -21.14
CA SER A 66 2.33 -0.91 -22.39
C SER A 66 2.33 0.61 -22.20
N THR A 67 1.91 1.10 -21.03
CA THR A 67 1.87 2.54 -20.69
C THR A 67 3.10 2.99 -19.89
N GLY A 68 3.84 2.03 -19.31
CA GLY A 68 4.81 2.29 -18.27
C GLY A 68 4.15 2.53 -16.91
N TYR A 69 4.99 2.57 -15.87
CA TYR A 69 4.61 2.82 -14.48
C TYR A 69 5.23 4.14 -14.03
N SER A 70 4.38 5.12 -13.69
CA SER A 70 4.79 6.44 -13.23
C SER A 70 3.92 6.90 -12.07
N ALA A 71 4.58 7.33 -10.99
CA ALA A 71 3.96 7.93 -9.82
C ALA A 71 3.25 9.28 -10.12
N THR A 72 3.58 9.93 -11.25
CA THR A 72 2.95 11.20 -11.64
C THR A 72 1.68 11.02 -12.47
N ASN A 73 1.45 9.82 -12.99
CA ASN A 73 0.24 9.50 -13.73
C ASN A 73 -0.80 8.91 -12.78
N PRO A 74 -2.11 9.03 -13.05
CA PRO A 74 -3.13 8.41 -12.20
C PRO A 74 -2.92 6.90 -12.05
N HIS A 75 -2.98 6.42 -10.81
CA HIS A 75 -3.09 5.00 -10.45
C HIS A 75 -3.87 4.85 -9.13
N GLN A 76 -4.26 3.63 -8.79
CA GLN A 76 -5.09 3.32 -7.62
C GLN A 76 -4.42 3.76 -6.30
N GLY A 77 -3.10 3.56 -6.17
CA GLY A 77 -2.32 4.02 -5.02
C GLY A 77 -2.14 5.55 -4.87
N THR A 78 -2.50 6.36 -5.89
CA THR A 78 -2.20 7.80 -5.92
C THR A 78 -2.76 8.54 -4.70
N ALA A 79 -4.02 8.28 -4.31
CA ALA A 79 -4.66 8.98 -3.20
C ALA A 79 -3.91 8.78 -1.88
N LEU A 80 -3.51 7.54 -1.57
CA LEU A 80 -2.77 7.22 -0.36
C LEU A 80 -1.36 7.84 -0.39
N ALA A 81 -0.66 7.76 -1.52
CA ALA A 81 0.66 8.37 -1.67
C ALA A 81 0.60 9.90 -1.47
N ASP A 82 -0.38 10.56 -2.08
CA ASP A 82 -0.60 12.00 -1.95
C ASP A 82 -1.01 12.41 -0.55
N TYR A 83 -1.79 11.59 0.15
CA TYR A 83 -2.09 11.81 1.57
C TYR A 83 -0.80 11.87 2.41
N PHE A 84 0.14 10.93 2.22
CA PHE A 84 1.41 10.98 2.92
C PHE A 84 2.30 12.14 2.47
N ARG A 85 2.33 12.49 1.19
CA ARG A 85 3.03 13.69 0.71
C ARG A 85 2.50 14.96 1.37
N ASN A 86 1.18 15.08 1.50
CA ASN A 86 0.51 16.20 2.18
C ASN A 86 0.82 16.28 3.69
N LEU A 87 1.19 15.16 4.32
CA LEU A 87 1.70 15.11 5.69
C LEU A 87 3.20 15.47 5.81
N GLY A 88 3.85 15.80 4.70
CA GLY A 88 5.25 16.20 4.63
C GLY A 88 6.23 15.03 4.55
N TYR A 89 5.78 13.85 4.12
CA TYR A 89 6.68 12.76 3.75
C TYR A 89 7.16 12.92 2.30
N GLN A 90 8.40 12.51 2.03
CA GLN A 90 8.82 12.14 0.68
C GLN A 90 8.31 10.73 0.41
N VAL A 91 7.55 10.54 -0.67
CA VAL A 91 6.99 9.24 -1.05
C VAL A 91 7.53 8.88 -2.43
N ASP A 92 8.43 7.90 -2.44
CA ASP A 92 9.03 7.33 -3.65
C ASP A 92 8.33 6.00 -3.97
N GLU A 93 7.93 5.79 -5.22
CA GLU A 93 7.15 4.61 -5.62
C GLU A 93 7.94 3.79 -6.64
N LEU A 94 8.15 2.51 -6.36
CA LEU A 94 8.91 1.63 -7.24
C LEU A 94 8.02 1.01 -8.31
N PRO A 95 8.40 1.13 -9.59
CA PRO A 95 7.66 0.49 -10.67
C PRO A 95 7.79 -1.03 -10.59
N ARG A 96 6.81 -1.73 -11.15
CA ARG A 96 6.86 -3.20 -11.30
C ARG A 96 8.15 -3.63 -12.01
N GLY A 97 8.78 -4.68 -11.51
CA GLY A 97 10.04 -5.23 -12.02
C GLY A 97 11.29 -4.55 -11.47
N ALA A 98 11.17 -3.49 -10.66
CA ALA A 98 12.30 -2.97 -9.90
C ALA A 98 12.90 -4.05 -8.97
N ILE A 99 14.20 -3.95 -8.70
CA ILE A 99 14.92 -4.88 -7.84
C ILE A 99 15.08 -4.23 -6.47
N ILE A 100 14.69 -4.95 -5.42
CA ILE A 100 14.92 -4.52 -4.05
C ILE A 100 16.34 -4.86 -3.60
N THR A 101 17.08 -3.85 -3.13
CA THR A 101 18.44 -4.04 -2.59
C THR A 101 18.54 -3.47 -1.18
N THR A 102 19.60 -3.84 -0.45
CA THR A 102 19.84 -3.30 0.89
C THR A 102 20.13 -1.80 0.81
N GLU A 103 20.94 -1.38 -0.15
CA GLU A 103 21.29 0.03 -0.39
C GLU A 103 20.08 0.88 -0.73
N LEU A 104 19.11 0.32 -1.47
CA LEU A 104 17.84 0.96 -1.71
C LEU A 104 17.07 1.14 -0.39
N LEU A 105 16.85 0.08 0.37
CA LEU A 105 16.04 0.12 1.59
C LEU A 105 16.69 0.96 2.70
N ASP A 106 18.02 1.06 2.75
CA ASP A 106 18.78 1.89 3.71
C ASP A 106 18.50 3.39 3.58
N ARG A 107 17.96 3.83 2.45
CA ARG A 107 17.52 5.22 2.25
C ARG A 107 16.16 5.53 2.90
N TYR A 108 15.46 4.51 3.37
CA TYR A 108 14.11 4.64 3.93
C TYR A 108 14.04 4.08 5.34
N SER A 109 13.14 4.65 6.15
CA SER A 109 12.74 4.07 7.44
C SER A 109 11.36 3.42 7.39
N LYS A 110 10.64 3.60 6.26
CA LYS A 110 9.23 3.25 6.11
C LYS A 110 9.04 2.62 4.74
N VAL A 111 8.38 1.47 4.71
CA VAL A 111 8.01 0.79 3.48
C VAL A 111 6.51 0.50 3.51
N ILE A 112 5.83 0.82 2.42
CA ILE A 112 4.49 0.32 2.10
C ILE A 112 4.69 -0.72 1.01
N ARG A 113 4.26 -1.95 1.27
CA ARG A 113 4.38 -3.08 0.33
C ARG A 113 2.97 -3.53 -0.04
N PRO A 114 2.41 -3.08 -1.17
CA PRO A 114 1.18 -3.65 -1.74
C PRO A 114 1.40 -5.12 -2.18
N SER A 115 0.33 -5.80 -2.59
CA SER A 115 0.38 -7.23 -2.91
C SER A 115 1.52 -7.62 -3.85
N ALA A 116 2.13 -8.78 -3.55
CA ALA A 116 3.19 -9.35 -4.36
C ALA A 116 2.61 -10.46 -5.25
N PHE A 117 2.47 -10.18 -6.54
CA PHE A 117 2.09 -11.15 -7.58
C PHE A 117 3.29 -11.98 -8.05
N PHE A 118 4.49 -11.38 -8.04
CA PHE A 118 5.73 -12.07 -8.35
C PHE A 118 6.50 -12.40 -7.07
N SER A 119 7.25 -13.49 -7.09
CA SER A 119 8.13 -13.85 -5.99
C SER A 119 9.30 -12.87 -5.87
N TYR A 120 9.66 -12.55 -4.62
CA TYR A 120 10.94 -11.92 -4.33
C TYR A 120 12.08 -12.92 -4.55
N SER A 121 13.26 -12.43 -4.91
CA SER A 121 14.47 -13.26 -4.88
C SER A 121 14.97 -13.44 -3.43
N PRO A 122 15.81 -14.46 -3.15
CA PRO A 122 16.47 -14.59 -1.85
C PRO A 122 17.24 -13.34 -1.40
N GLU A 123 17.86 -12.62 -2.34
CA GLU A 123 18.59 -11.38 -2.08
C GLU A 123 17.66 -10.24 -1.69
N GLU A 124 16.49 -10.13 -2.33
CA GLU A 124 15.46 -9.16 -1.96
C GLU A 124 14.90 -9.46 -0.55
N ILE A 125 14.67 -10.75 -0.23
CA ILE A 125 14.28 -11.16 1.13
C ILE A 125 15.37 -10.84 2.16
N LYS A 126 16.64 -11.02 1.80
CA LYS A 126 17.77 -10.61 2.65
C LYS A 126 17.80 -9.10 2.87
N ALA A 127 17.51 -8.29 1.84
CA ALA A 127 17.41 -6.85 1.97
C ALA A 127 16.30 -6.44 2.95
N TYR A 128 15.10 -7.05 2.84
CA TYR A 128 14.01 -6.85 3.80
C TYR A 128 14.39 -7.29 5.21
N THR A 129 15.09 -8.41 5.35
CA THR A 129 15.58 -8.88 6.66
C THR A 129 16.51 -7.84 7.29
N SER A 130 17.42 -7.25 6.51
CA SER A 130 18.30 -6.17 6.98
C SER A 130 17.50 -4.93 7.41
N PHE A 131 16.53 -4.51 6.58
CA PHE A 131 15.63 -3.39 6.88
C PHE A 131 14.86 -3.58 8.19
N LEU A 132 14.31 -4.77 8.42
CA LEU A 132 13.51 -5.06 9.61
C LEU A 132 14.35 -5.24 10.88
N ASN A 133 15.65 -5.55 10.75
CA ASN A 133 16.56 -5.69 11.89
C ASN A 133 17.03 -4.35 12.50
N ARG A 134 16.64 -3.22 11.92
CA ARG A 134 16.85 -1.88 12.47
C ARG A 134 15.51 -1.17 12.74
N PRO A 135 15.50 -0.06 13.52
CA PRO A 135 14.31 0.77 13.69
C PRO A 135 13.69 1.17 12.35
N SER A 136 12.57 0.51 12.01
CA SER A 136 11.86 0.72 10.75
C SER A 136 10.38 0.39 10.86
N SER A 137 9.64 0.71 9.80
CA SER A 137 8.20 0.48 9.72
C SER A 137 7.80 -0.16 8.40
N LEU A 138 6.93 -1.18 8.47
CA LEU A 138 6.39 -1.88 7.30
C LEU A 138 4.86 -1.91 7.36
N LEU A 139 4.22 -1.40 6.31
CA LEU A 139 2.81 -1.65 5.99
C LEU A 139 2.76 -2.69 4.89
N LEU A 140 2.18 -3.86 5.17
CA LEU A 140 2.07 -4.97 4.23
C LEU A 140 0.61 -5.19 3.83
N ALA A 141 0.31 -5.14 2.54
CA ALA A 141 -0.98 -5.57 2.00
C ALA A 141 -0.80 -6.81 1.11
N SER A 142 -1.64 -7.83 1.28
CA SER A 142 -1.53 -9.10 0.53
C SER A 142 -2.48 -9.21 -0.67
N ASP A 143 -3.64 -8.55 -0.65
CA ASP A 143 -4.73 -8.67 -1.64
C ASP A 143 -5.14 -10.13 -1.93
N HIS A 144 -5.73 -10.39 -3.09
CA HIS A 144 -6.27 -11.71 -3.44
C HIS A 144 -5.19 -12.79 -3.49
N MET A 145 -5.43 -13.93 -2.84
CA MET A 145 -4.52 -15.08 -2.78
C MET A 145 -5.21 -16.36 -3.26
N MET A 146 -5.77 -16.34 -4.47
CA MET A 146 -6.35 -17.55 -5.09
C MET A 146 -5.28 -18.30 -5.87
N ASN A 147 -4.88 -19.47 -5.39
CA ASN A 147 -3.92 -20.38 -6.03
C ASN A 147 -2.48 -19.85 -6.12
N THR A 148 -2.14 -18.81 -5.38
CA THR A 148 -0.78 -18.27 -5.29
C THR A 148 -0.04 -18.89 -4.10
N VAL A 149 1.25 -19.13 -4.28
CA VAL A 149 2.13 -19.46 -3.16
C VAL A 149 2.19 -18.24 -2.25
N ASN A 150 2.05 -18.45 -0.95
CA ASN A 150 2.18 -17.37 0.03
C ASN A 150 3.49 -16.61 -0.21
N ASP A 151 3.41 -15.28 -0.25
CA ASP A 151 4.59 -14.50 -0.60
C ASP A 151 5.70 -14.70 0.45
N GLN A 152 6.94 -14.80 -0.01
CA GLN A 152 8.07 -15.20 0.82
C GLN A 152 8.34 -14.20 1.96
N LEU A 153 8.05 -12.91 1.76
CA LEU A 153 8.24 -11.89 2.79
C LEU A 153 7.21 -12.07 3.91
N SER A 154 5.91 -12.19 3.58
CA SER A 154 4.86 -12.51 4.55
C SER A 154 5.16 -13.79 5.30
N ALA A 155 5.55 -14.85 4.58
CA ALA A 155 5.90 -16.13 5.18
C ALA A 155 7.05 -16.01 6.18
N SER A 156 8.08 -15.22 5.87
CA SER A 156 9.22 -14.96 6.79
C SER A 156 8.81 -14.25 8.08
N LEU A 157 7.68 -13.54 8.06
CA LEU A 157 7.07 -12.85 9.20
C LEU A 157 6.05 -13.74 9.96
N GLY A 158 5.86 -14.98 9.53
CA GLY A 158 4.85 -15.88 10.09
C GLY A 158 3.42 -15.55 9.66
N LEU A 159 3.24 -14.73 8.62
CA LEU A 159 1.94 -14.42 8.04
C LEU A 159 1.64 -15.41 6.93
N MET A 160 0.53 -16.14 7.06
CA MET A 160 0.02 -17.03 6.00
C MET A 160 -1.36 -16.59 5.57
N PHE A 161 -1.43 -15.95 4.41
CA PHE A 161 -2.68 -15.46 3.83
C PHE A 161 -3.34 -16.53 2.96
N GLU A 162 -4.67 -16.49 2.87
CA GLU A 162 -5.42 -17.32 1.93
C GLU A 162 -6.71 -16.66 1.42
N GLY A 163 -7.14 -17.13 0.25
CA GLY A 163 -8.46 -16.89 -0.30
C GLY A 163 -8.64 -15.52 -0.98
N ALA A 164 -9.90 -15.24 -1.32
CA ALA A 164 -10.37 -13.99 -1.87
C ALA A 164 -11.75 -13.71 -1.28
N TYR A 165 -11.76 -12.97 -0.18
CA TYR A 165 -12.93 -12.65 0.62
C TYR A 165 -13.48 -11.29 0.21
N ASN A 166 -14.80 -11.13 0.29
CA ASN A 166 -15.47 -9.88 -0.01
C ASN A 166 -16.33 -9.46 1.20
N GLY A 167 -16.43 -8.16 1.42
CA GLY A 167 -17.26 -7.56 2.46
C GLY A 167 -16.42 -6.94 3.58
N PRO A 168 -16.93 -5.88 4.24
CA PRO A 168 -16.09 -5.00 5.03
C PRO A 168 -15.52 -5.65 6.30
N ILE A 169 -14.38 -5.12 6.76
CA ILE A 169 -13.90 -5.35 8.14
C ILE A 169 -14.76 -4.46 9.05
N THR A 170 -15.53 -5.07 9.95
CA THR A 170 -16.48 -4.36 10.82
C THR A 170 -16.35 -4.71 12.30
N SER A 171 -15.50 -5.68 12.63
CA SER A 171 -15.20 -6.07 14.00
C SER A 171 -13.75 -5.75 14.30
N PHE A 172 -13.52 -4.96 15.35
CA PHE A 172 -12.20 -4.46 15.69
C PHE A 172 -11.87 -4.72 17.15
N GLN A 173 -10.64 -5.17 17.41
CA GLN A 173 -10.09 -5.17 18.77
C GLN A 173 -9.73 -3.73 19.18
N PRO A 174 -9.91 -3.35 20.46
CA PRO A 174 -9.51 -2.04 20.94
C PRO A 174 -8.00 -1.80 20.76
N HIS A 175 -7.65 -0.82 19.94
CA HIS A 175 -6.27 -0.40 19.71
C HIS A 175 -6.23 1.04 19.19
N ALA A 176 -5.11 1.74 19.33
CA ALA A 176 -4.96 3.10 18.81
C ALA A 176 -5.23 3.17 17.29
N ILE A 177 -4.82 2.13 16.54
CA ILE A 177 -5.05 2.01 15.09
C ILE A 177 -6.54 1.95 14.74
N THR A 178 -7.34 1.24 15.53
CA THR A 178 -8.77 0.97 15.26
C THR A 178 -9.72 1.98 15.92
N SER A 179 -9.19 2.96 16.65
CA SER A 179 -10.01 3.97 17.34
C SER A 179 -10.85 4.80 16.37
N GLY A 180 -12.17 4.79 16.55
CA GLY A 180 -13.10 5.52 15.68
C GLY A 180 -13.28 4.93 14.28
N VAL A 181 -12.75 3.74 14.00
CA VAL A 181 -12.95 3.03 12.73
C VAL A 181 -14.23 2.20 12.83
N ALA A 182 -15.20 2.48 11.96
CA ALA A 182 -16.47 1.76 11.91
C ALA A 182 -16.47 0.61 10.90
N SER A 183 -15.81 0.81 9.76
CA SER A 183 -15.76 -0.13 8.64
C SER A 183 -14.51 0.13 7.80
N LEU A 184 -13.94 -0.90 7.21
CA LEU A 184 -12.97 -0.80 6.12
C LEU A 184 -13.45 -1.63 4.94
N ASP A 185 -13.34 -1.05 3.73
CA ASP A 185 -13.67 -1.75 2.50
C ASP A 185 -12.71 -2.92 2.27
N TYR A 186 -13.26 -3.98 1.69
CA TYR A 186 -12.53 -5.22 1.46
C TYR A 186 -13.14 -5.93 0.25
N ILE A 187 -12.39 -5.90 -0.84
CA ILE A 187 -12.77 -6.33 -2.17
C ILE A 187 -11.74 -7.36 -2.65
N ALA A 188 -12.12 -8.63 -2.55
CA ALA A 188 -11.30 -9.78 -2.93
C ALA A 188 -9.96 -9.95 -2.16
N GLY A 189 -9.77 -9.34 -0.99
CA GLY A 189 -8.56 -9.54 -0.19
C GLY A 189 -8.42 -10.94 0.44
N SER A 190 -7.27 -11.22 1.04
CA SER A 190 -6.94 -12.51 1.68
C SER A 190 -6.85 -12.42 3.19
N VAL A 191 -7.28 -13.46 3.90
CA VAL A 191 -7.31 -13.47 5.37
C VAL A 191 -6.17 -14.31 5.94
N LEU A 192 -5.81 -14.09 7.20
CA LEU A 192 -4.85 -14.97 7.87
C LEU A 192 -5.47 -16.35 8.11
N LYS A 193 -4.86 -17.37 7.50
CA LYS A 193 -5.20 -18.78 7.67
C LYS A 193 -4.86 -19.29 9.07
N SER A 194 -3.67 -18.94 9.54
CA SER A 194 -3.19 -19.24 10.90
C SER A 194 -2.06 -18.30 11.28
N TRP A 195 -1.85 -18.15 12.58
CA TRP A 195 -0.80 -17.30 13.14
C TRP A 195 -0.39 -17.79 14.53
N ASP A 196 0.80 -17.36 14.97
CA ASP A 196 1.27 -17.53 16.34
C ASP A 196 0.80 -16.32 17.18
N PRO A 197 -0.09 -16.50 18.17
CA PRO A 197 -0.61 -15.39 18.97
C PRO A 197 0.44 -14.71 19.85
N SER A 198 1.61 -15.34 20.07
CA SER A 198 2.74 -14.68 20.74
C SER A 198 3.49 -13.71 19.83
N LYS A 199 3.32 -13.83 18.50
CA LYS A 199 3.99 -13.02 17.48
C LYS A 199 3.06 -12.09 16.74
N ILE A 200 1.75 -12.36 16.73
CA ILE A 200 0.76 -11.60 15.97
C ILE A 200 -0.43 -11.24 16.85
N THR A 201 -0.81 -9.96 16.82
CA THR A 201 -2.08 -9.49 17.39
C THR A 201 -3.00 -9.08 16.26
N VAL A 202 -4.09 -9.82 16.08
CA VAL A 202 -5.15 -9.50 15.11
C VAL A 202 -5.97 -8.34 15.65
N LEU A 203 -6.19 -7.32 14.81
CA LEU A 203 -6.89 -6.10 15.18
C LEU A 203 -8.24 -5.94 14.48
N GLY A 204 -8.46 -6.61 13.35
CA GLY A 204 -9.70 -6.51 12.58
C GLY A 204 -10.10 -7.82 11.96
N TYR A 205 -11.41 -8.07 11.95
CA TYR A 205 -12.04 -9.26 11.39
C TYR A 205 -13.13 -8.86 10.40
N GLN A 206 -13.25 -9.63 9.31
CA GLN A 206 -14.43 -9.58 8.45
C GLN A 206 -15.61 -10.29 9.14
N ALA A 207 -16.74 -10.35 8.43
CA ALA A 207 -17.83 -11.25 8.76
C ALA A 207 -17.31 -12.69 8.96
N GLN A 208 -18.05 -13.50 9.74
CA GLN A 208 -17.67 -14.86 10.12
C GLN A 208 -16.38 -15.00 10.96
N GLY A 209 -15.77 -13.90 11.40
CA GLY A 209 -14.67 -13.91 12.37
C GLY A 209 -13.30 -14.26 11.78
N VAL A 210 -13.13 -14.11 10.47
CA VAL A 210 -11.83 -14.33 9.80
C VAL A 210 -10.90 -13.13 10.00
N ALA A 211 -9.64 -13.39 10.34
CA ALA A 211 -8.64 -12.38 10.69
C ALA A 211 -8.12 -11.66 9.45
N ALA A 212 -8.35 -10.35 9.36
CA ALA A 212 -8.10 -9.58 8.13
C ALA A 212 -6.96 -8.57 8.26
N MET A 213 -6.65 -8.10 9.47
CA MET A 213 -5.57 -7.15 9.70
C MET A 213 -5.01 -7.24 11.12
N GLY A 214 -3.80 -6.76 11.33
CA GLY A 214 -3.16 -6.80 12.63
C GLY A 214 -1.72 -6.31 12.64
N ILE A 215 -1.03 -6.62 13.73
CA ILE A 215 0.37 -6.25 13.96
C ILE A 215 1.23 -7.50 14.11
N VAL A 216 2.47 -7.43 13.63
CA VAL A 216 3.51 -8.42 13.90
C VAL A 216 4.46 -7.85 14.96
N HIS A 217 4.68 -8.60 16.04
CA HIS A 217 5.62 -8.29 17.10
C HIS A 217 7.04 -8.56 16.62
N HIS A 218 7.75 -7.50 16.24
CA HIS A 218 9.15 -7.57 15.81
C HIS A 218 10.05 -6.80 16.79
N PRO A 219 11.25 -7.32 17.13
CA PRO A 219 12.12 -6.69 18.13
C PRO A 219 12.54 -5.25 17.80
N SER A 220 12.77 -4.98 16.51
CA SER A 220 13.31 -3.69 16.05
C SER A 220 12.33 -2.86 15.21
N SER A 221 11.21 -3.44 14.76
CA SER A 221 10.38 -2.82 13.71
C SER A 221 8.91 -2.80 14.08
N ARG A 222 8.19 -1.80 13.57
CA ARG A 222 6.72 -1.77 13.63
C ARG A 222 6.18 -2.33 12.33
N ILE A 223 5.38 -3.38 12.41
CA ILE A 223 4.84 -4.05 11.23
C ILE A 223 3.33 -4.14 11.37
N PHE A 224 2.62 -3.57 10.41
CA PHE A 224 1.17 -3.73 10.27
C PHE A 224 0.89 -4.50 8.98
N PHE A 225 -0.08 -5.42 9.03
CA PHE A 225 -0.56 -6.12 7.85
C PHE A 225 -2.07 -5.92 7.67
N ILE A 226 -2.52 -5.93 6.42
CA ILE A 226 -3.92 -6.03 6.02
C ILE A 226 -4.05 -6.97 4.82
N GLY A 227 -5.15 -7.70 4.79
CA GLY A 227 -5.45 -8.65 3.72
C GLY A 227 -5.77 -8.04 2.37
N ASP A 228 -5.95 -6.72 2.32
CA ASP A 228 -6.54 -6.01 1.19
C ASP A 228 -6.07 -4.55 1.15
N ALA A 229 -5.51 -4.12 0.04
CA ALA A 229 -5.09 -2.75 -0.20
C ALA A 229 -6.28 -1.80 -0.34
N ASN A 230 -7.45 -2.27 -0.77
CA ASN A 230 -8.65 -1.43 -0.87
C ASN A 230 -9.03 -0.82 0.50
N GLY A 231 -8.74 -1.52 1.60
CA GLY A 231 -8.96 -1.03 2.96
C GLY A 231 -8.11 0.18 3.36
N ILE A 232 -7.03 0.47 2.63
CA ILE A 232 -6.12 1.61 2.89
C ILE A 232 -6.20 2.73 1.84
N GLU A 233 -6.96 2.56 0.76
CA GLU A 233 -6.96 3.51 -0.36
C GLU A 233 -7.86 4.73 -0.13
N LEU A 234 -8.95 4.56 0.63
CA LEU A 234 -9.82 5.68 0.96
C LEU A 234 -9.14 6.62 1.96
N VAL A 235 -8.86 7.84 1.56
CA VAL A 235 -8.24 8.87 2.40
C VAL A 235 -8.91 10.24 2.19
N PRO A 236 -8.99 11.08 3.24
CA PRO A 236 -8.64 10.78 4.62
C PRO A 236 -9.69 9.90 5.31
N GLN A 237 -9.25 9.03 6.21
CA GLN A 237 -10.13 8.29 7.12
C GLN A 237 -9.44 8.09 8.49
N PRO A 238 -10.20 7.84 9.58
CA PRO A 238 -9.63 7.63 10.91
C PRO A 238 -8.56 6.56 10.92
N PHE A 239 -8.79 5.45 10.22
CA PHE A 239 -7.85 4.32 10.16
C PHE A 239 -6.47 4.74 9.65
N ILE A 240 -6.37 5.42 8.51
CA ILE A 240 -5.09 5.87 7.95
C ILE A 240 -4.41 6.92 8.82
N SER A 241 -5.19 7.81 9.45
CA SER A 241 -4.64 8.81 10.38
C SER A 241 -4.04 8.17 11.64
N ASN A 242 -4.72 7.17 12.19
CA ASN A 242 -4.26 6.39 13.33
C ASN A 242 -3.06 5.52 12.96
N LEU A 243 -3.10 4.88 11.79
CA LEU A 243 -2.02 4.06 11.27
C LEU A 243 -0.76 4.88 11.06
N ASN A 244 -0.85 6.07 10.44
CA ASN A 244 0.28 6.99 10.35
C ASN A 244 0.87 7.34 11.73
N SER A 245 0.01 7.61 12.71
CA SER A 245 0.45 7.99 14.06
C SER A 245 1.11 6.85 14.83
N TRP A 246 0.69 5.60 14.61
CA TRP A 246 1.28 4.43 15.27
C TRP A 246 2.45 3.84 14.48
N LEU A 247 2.36 3.75 13.16
CA LEU A 247 3.32 3.07 12.31
C LEU A 247 4.47 3.99 11.92
N PHE A 248 4.22 5.27 11.60
CA PHE A 248 5.19 6.15 10.94
C PHE A 248 5.70 7.32 11.79
N LYS A 249 5.10 7.59 12.97
CA LYS A 249 5.60 8.57 13.93
C LYS A 249 6.31 7.90 15.11
#